data_AF-A0A965G2U9-F1
#
_entry.id   AF-A0A965G2U9-F1
#
_cell.length_a   1.000
_cell.length_b   1.000
_cell.length_c   1.000
_cell.angle_alpha   90.00
_cell.angle_beta   90.00
_cell.angle_gamma   90.00
#
_symmetry.space_group_name_H-M   'P 1'
#
loop_
_entity.id
_entity.type
_entity.pdbx_description
1 polymer ?
#
loop_
_entity_poly.entity_id
_entity_poly.type
_entity_poly.pdbx_seq_one_letter_code
_entity_poly.pdbx_strand_id
1 'polypeptide(L)'
;RVALFWDLASWHMAWNAAVAAENFSGEPSETRRRIEARKWVEAGRELLERGTRAVPEKSILFQRLGDLYWQRLADYQAAASCYREALTKGDAPVFLERFVGYALAKAGDREAALEYFRNLRLSLGEHPDPERKPEVLDREIRRLEREISEQRQRKAL
;
A
#
# COMPACT_ATOMS: atom_id res chain seq x y z
N ARG A 1 18.95 -11.44 8.17
CA ARG A 1 19.38 -10.52 9.25
C ARG A 1 19.39 -9.06 8.80
N VAL A 2 19.87 -8.73 7.59
CA VAL A 2 19.92 -7.34 7.09
C VAL A 2 18.53 -6.73 6.83
N ALA A 3 17.60 -7.46 6.19
CA ALA A 3 16.24 -6.95 5.94
C ALA A 3 15.45 -6.65 7.23
N LEU A 4 15.61 -7.48 8.26
CA LEU A 4 14.94 -7.28 9.56
C LEU A 4 15.35 -5.96 10.22
N PHE A 5 16.62 -5.56 10.09
CA PHE A 5 17.08 -4.27 10.60
C PHE A 5 16.33 -3.12 9.91
N TRP A 6 16.24 -3.13 8.58
CA TRP A 6 15.55 -2.07 7.83
C TRP A 6 14.05 -2.03 8.16
N ASP A 7 13.40 -3.17 8.20
CA ASP A 7 11.98 -3.30 8.58
C ASP A 7 11.73 -2.72 9.98
N LEU A 8 12.42 -3.24 11.01
CA LEU A 8 12.22 -2.80 12.39
C LEU A 8 12.61 -1.33 12.62
N ALA A 9 13.74 -0.88 12.08
CA ALA A 9 14.18 0.50 12.25
C ALA A 9 13.17 1.46 11.62
N SER A 10 12.68 1.16 10.41
CA SER A 10 11.66 1.99 9.77
C SER A 10 10.34 1.97 10.52
N TRP A 11 9.95 0.82 11.08
CA TRP A 11 8.74 0.69 11.90
C TRP A 11 8.81 1.58 13.14
N HIS A 12 9.94 1.54 13.85
CA HIS A 12 10.15 2.39 15.02
C HIS A 12 10.08 3.88 14.70
N MET A 13 10.59 4.31 13.54
CA MET A 13 10.49 5.70 13.12
C MET A 13 9.07 6.05 12.67
N ALA A 14 8.59 5.41 11.61
CA ALA A 14 7.36 5.80 10.94
C ALA A 14 6.07 5.39 11.66
N TRP A 15 6.11 4.52 12.67
CA TRP A 15 4.96 4.20 13.51
C TRP A 15 5.17 4.61 14.96
N ASN A 16 6.13 4.01 15.67
CA ASN A 16 6.22 4.22 17.12
C ASN A 16 6.57 5.67 17.49
N ALA A 17 7.66 6.22 16.94
CA ALA A 17 8.10 7.58 17.22
C ALA A 17 7.12 8.61 16.67
N ALA A 18 6.60 8.39 15.46
CA ALA A 18 5.61 9.28 14.87
C ALA A 18 4.30 9.35 15.69
N VAL A 19 3.76 8.21 16.12
CA VAL A 19 2.54 8.16 16.97
C VAL A 19 2.82 8.70 18.36
N ALA A 20 4.01 8.47 18.91
CA ALA A 20 4.42 9.09 20.17
C ALA A 20 4.44 10.62 20.07
N ALA A 21 4.96 11.17 18.97
CA ALA A 21 4.95 12.61 18.70
C ALA A 21 3.52 13.16 18.53
N GLU A 22 2.63 12.45 17.83
CA GLU A 22 1.22 12.82 17.66
C GLU A 22 0.48 12.96 18.99
N ASN A 23 0.78 12.07 19.94
CA ASN A 23 0.10 11.95 21.23
C ASN A 23 0.87 12.60 22.39
N PHE A 24 1.96 13.31 22.12
CA PHE A 24 2.82 13.86 23.17
C PHE A 24 2.13 15.00 23.93
N SER A 25 1.70 14.72 25.17
CA SER A 25 0.98 15.69 26.01
C SER A 25 1.80 16.91 26.43
N GLY A 26 3.14 16.85 26.32
CA GLY A 26 4.02 17.97 26.63
C GLY A 26 4.07 19.07 25.56
N GLU A 27 3.51 18.83 24.37
CA GLU A 27 3.35 19.86 23.33
C GLU A 27 1.85 20.11 23.12
N PRO A 28 1.29 21.23 23.59
CA PRO A 28 -0.14 21.50 23.47
C PRO A 28 -0.59 21.76 22.03
N SER A 29 0.29 22.27 21.16
CA SER A 29 -0.06 22.57 19.77
C SER A 29 -0.14 21.30 18.91
N GLU A 30 -1.35 20.97 18.47
CA GLU A 30 -1.56 19.85 17.55
C GLU A 30 -0.75 19.99 16.25
N THR A 31 -0.66 21.20 15.71
CA THR A 31 0.13 21.48 14.51
C THR A 31 1.61 21.13 14.72
N ARG A 32 2.20 21.50 15.85
CA ARG A 32 3.60 21.16 16.16
C ARG A 32 3.80 19.66 16.33
N ARG A 33 2.87 18.98 17.01
CA ARG A 33 2.88 17.50 17.12
C ARG A 33 2.83 16.83 15.74
N ARG A 34 1.97 17.30 14.83
CA ARG A 34 1.88 16.79 13.46
C ARG A 34 3.15 17.06 12.64
N ILE A 35 3.75 18.24 12.77
CA ILE A 35 5.03 18.56 12.10
C ILE A 35 6.12 17.61 12.60
N GLU A 36 6.22 17.39 13.91
CA GLU A 36 7.21 16.50 14.50
C GLU A 36 6.99 15.05 14.06
N ALA A 37 5.76 14.55 14.15
CA ALA A 37 5.39 13.22 13.66
C ALA A 37 5.74 13.02 12.18
N ARG A 38 5.54 14.05 11.35
CA ARG A 38 5.89 14.00 9.93
C ARG A 38 7.38 13.78 9.71
N LYS A 39 8.26 14.34 10.56
CA LYS A 39 9.72 14.09 10.46
C LYS A 39 10.04 12.61 10.71
N TRP A 40 9.37 11.98 11.68
CA TRP A 40 9.57 10.56 11.98
C TRP A 40 9.03 9.64 10.88
N VAL A 41 7.89 9.99 10.28
CA VAL A 41 7.38 9.29 9.08
C VAL A 41 8.38 9.39 7.93
N GLU A 42 8.92 10.58 7.69
CA GLU A 42 9.89 10.82 6.62
C GLU A 42 11.19 10.04 6.84
N ALA A 43 11.74 10.06 8.06
CA ALA A 43 12.91 9.26 8.41
C ALA A 43 12.68 7.76 8.20
N GLY A 44 11.50 7.24 8.53
CA GLY A 44 11.15 5.84 8.27
C GLY A 44 11.05 5.52 6.77
N ARG A 45 10.53 6.45 5.96
CA ARG A 45 10.48 6.32 4.49
C ARG A 45 11.89 6.25 3.91
N GLU A 46 12.77 7.18 4.26
CA GLU A 46 14.16 7.21 3.79
C GLU A 46 14.93 5.93 4.17
N LEU A 47 14.69 5.40 5.39
CA LEU A 47 15.26 4.13 5.82
C LEU A 47 14.77 2.97 4.93
N LEU A 48 13.47 2.90 4.64
CA LEU A 48 12.92 1.85 3.76
C LEU A 48 13.45 1.97 2.34
N GLU A 49 13.54 3.17 1.77
CA GLU A 49 14.10 3.39 0.45
C GLU A 49 15.58 2.98 0.36
N ARG A 50 16.36 3.22 1.43
CA ARG A 50 17.74 2.70 1.51
C ARG A 50 17.75 1.19 1.66
N GLY A 51 16.84 0.63 2.45
CA GLY A 51 16.68 -0.80 2.63
C GLY A 51 16.36 -1.54 1.34
N THR A 52 15.43 -1.03 0.52
CA THR A 52 15.08 -1.62 -0.77
C THR A 52 16.22 -1.58 -1.78
N ARG A 53 17.14 -0.60 -1.69
CA ARG A 53 18.37 -0.57 -2.48
C ARG A 53 19.45 -1.52 -1.95
N ALA A 54 19.55 -1.65 -0.62
CA ALA A 54 20.55 -2.49 0.03
C ALA A 54 20.24 -3.98 -0.07
N VAL A 55 18.95 -4.33 -0.08
CA VAL A 55 18.46 -5.71 -0.09
C VAL A 55 17.29 -5.86 -1.09
N PRO A 56 17.54 -5.65 -2.40
CA PRO A 56 16.49 -5.53 -3.42
C PRO A 56 15.73 -6.84 -3.69
N GLU A 57 16.23 -7.97 -3.22
CA GLU A 57 15.60 -9.27 -3.39
C GLU A 57 14.48 -9.55 -2.37
N LYS A 58 14.30 -8.69 -1.35
CA LYS A 58 13.36 -8.92 -0.25
C LYS A 58 12.05 -8.18 -0.42
N SER A 59 10.99 -8.91 -0.73
CA SER A 59 9.62 -8.37 -0.89
C SER A 59 9.16 -7.54 0.31
N ILE A 60 9.49 -7.99 1.53
CA ILE A 60 9.03 -7.35 2.77
C ILE A 60 9.41 -5.87 2.86
N LEU A 61 10.55 -5.45 2.32
CA LEU A 61 10.96 -4.05 2.35
C LEU A 61 10.12 -3.17 1.42
N PHE A 62 9.78 -3.68 0.24
CA PHE A 62 8.87 -3.02 -0.68
C PHE A 62 7.44 -3.02 -0.15
N GLN A 63 6.99 -4.13 0.44
CA GLN A 63 5.70 -4.19 1.13
C GLN A 63 5.61 -3.11 2.21
N ARG A 64 6.61 -3.01 3.07
CA ARG A 64 6.64 -2.03 4.17
C ARG A 64 6.68 -0.59 3.70
N LEU A 65 7.40 -0.33 2.61
CA LEU A 65 7.36 0.98 1.95
C LEU A 65 5.96 1.28 1.40
N GLY A 66 5.29 0.29 0.81
CA GLY A 66 3.89 0.39 0.40
C GLY A 66 2.93 0.66 1.56
N ASP A 67 3.09 -0.06 2.67
CA ASP A 67 2.31 0.13 3.90
C ASP A 67 2.49 1.56 4.44
N LEU A 68 3.72 2.07 4.43
CA LEU A 68 4.03 3.45 4.86
C LEU A 68 3.34 4.47 3.96
N TYR A 69 3.46 4.32 2.63
CA TYR A 69 2.79 5.22 1.68
C TYR A 69 1.27 5.21 1.86
N TRP A 70 0.69 4.03 2.07
CA TRP A 70 -0.75 3.87 2.30
C TRP A 70 -1.19 4.51 3.62
N GLN A 71 -0.56 4.11 4.73
CA GLN A 71 -1.07 4.37 6.07
C GLN A 71 -0.62 5.73 6.62
N ARG A 72 0.58 6.19 6.26
CA ARG A 72 1.20 7.39 6.84
C ARG A 72 1.20 8.59 5.91
N LEU A 73 1.25 8.35 4.60
CA LEU A 73 1.39 9.42 3.61
C LEU A 73 0.14 9.66 2.78
N ALA A 74 -0.81 8.71 2.78
CA ALA A 74 -1.99 8.70 1.91
C ALA A 74 -1.63 8.84 0.41
N ASP A 75 -0.43 8.40 0.02
CA ASP A 75 0.03 8.33 -1.37
C ASP A 75 -0.23 6.92 -1.90
N TYR A 76 -1.45 6.71 -2.37
CA TYR A 76 -1.90 5.38 -2.77
C TYR A 76 -1.30 4.95 -4.12
N GLN A 77 -0.90 5.87 -4.99
CA GLN A 77 -0.17 5.56 -6.23
C GLN A 77 1.22 5.01 -5.92
N ALA A 78 1.96 5.65 -5.01
CA ALA A 78 3.25 5.15 -4.56
C ALA A 78 3.11 3.80 -3.84
N ALA A 79 2.06 3.64 -3.02
CA ALA A 79 1.76 2.36 -2.38
C ALA A 79 1.53 1.23 -3.41
N ALA A 80 0.70 1.47 -4.43
CA ALA A 80 0.45 0.49 -5.50
C ALA A 80 1.74 0.08 -6.21
N SER A 81 2.62 1.05 -6.48
CA SER A 81 3.91 0.81 -7.14
C SER A 81 4.84 -0.04 -6.27
N CYS A 82 4.89 0.21 -4.97
CA CYS A 82 5.68 -0.59 -4.04
C CYS A 82 5.15 -2.03 -3.91
N TYR A 83 3.83 -2.23 -3.87
CA TYR A 83 3.26 -3.59 -3.84
C TYR A 83 3.53 -4.36 -5.14
N ARG A 84 3.46 -3.69 -6.31
CA ARG A 84 3.87 -4.30 -7.58
C ARG A 84 5.32 -4.73 -7.55
N GLU A 85 6.20 -3.85 -7.08
CA GLU A 85 7.63 -4.15 -6.95
C GLU A 85 7.89 -5.32 -5.99
N ALA A 86 7.15 -5.38 -4.87
CA ALA A 86 7.22 -6.50 -3.92
C ALA A 86 6.87 -7.83 -4.60
N LEU A 87 5.83 -7.86 -5.43
CA LEU A 87 5.37 -9.05 -6.17
C LEU A 87 6.36 -9.54 -7.23
N THR A 88 7.34 -8.73 -7.64
CA THR A 88 8.42 -9.18 -8.52
C THR A 88 9.45 -10.07 -7.80
N LYS A 89 9.40 -10.14 -6.46
CA LYS A 89 10.37 -10.88 -5.66
C LYS A 89 9.87 -12.29 -5.37
N GLY A 90 10.76 -13.28 -5.39
CA GLY A 90 10.40 -14.68 -5.24
C GLY A 90 9.84 -15.08 -3.87
N ASP A 91 10.01 -14.24 -2.84
CA ASP A 91 9.47 -14.45 -1.50
C ASP A 91 8.18 -13.65 -1.20
N ALA A 92 7.58 -13.04 -2.22
CA ALA A 92 6.40 -12.20 -2.07
C ALA A 92 5.18 -12.99 -1.58
N PRO A 93 4.50 -12.52 -0.53
CA PRO A 93 3.22 -13.09 -0.13
C PRO A 93 2.15 -12.86 -1.21
N VAL A 94 1.49 -13.94 -1.63
CA VAL A 94 0.48 -13.91 -2.71
C VAL A 94 -0.68 -12.95 -2.42
N PHE A 95 -1.01 -12.72 -1.15
CA PHE A 95 -2.09 -11.79 -0.79
C PHE A 95 -1.82 -10.34 -1.23
N LEU A 96 -0.57 -9.95 -1.47
CA LEU A 96 -0.18 -8.59 -1.89
C LEU A 96 -0.73 -8.23 -3.28
N GLU A 97 -1.06 -9.20 -4.12
CA GLU A 97 -1.67 -8.97 -5.43
C GLU A 97 -2.92 -8.09 -5.30
N ARG A 98 -3.78 -8.38 -4.32
CA ARG A 98 -5.01 -7.59 -4.11
C ARG A 98 -4.71 -6.17 -3.62
N PHE A 99 -3.60 -5.96 -2.90
CA PHE A 99 -3.23 -4.65 -2.36
C PHE A 99 -2.89 -3.65 -3.47
N VAL A 100 -2.36 -4.11 -4.61
CA VAL A 100 -2.16 -3.26 -5.79
C VAL A 100 -3.49 -2.68 -6.27
N GLY A 101 -4.49 -3.53 -6.50
CA GLY A 101 -5.81 -3.10 -6.96
C GLY A 101 -6.53 -2.21 -5.96
N TYR A 102 -6.43 -2.52 -4.65
CA TYR A 102 -6.96 -1.66 -3.60
C TYR A 102 -6.30 -0.27 -3.59
N ALA A 103 -4.99 -0.21 -3.81
CA ALA A 103 -4.25 1.04 -3.79
C ALA A 103 -4.62 1.94 -4.96
N LEU A 104 -4.73 1.38 -6.17
CA LEU A 104 -5.22 2.11 -7.35
C LEU A 104 -6.63 2.67 -7.13
N ALA A 105 -7.55 1.84 -6.63
CA ALA A 105 -8.92 2.29 -6.36
C ALA A 105 -8.96 3.42 -5.32
N LYS A 106 -8.13 3.31 -4.27
CA LYS A 106 -8.02 4.34 -3.21
C LYS A 106 -7.36 5.63 -3.71
N ALA A 107 -6.45 5.53 -4.68
CA ALA A 107 -5.87 6.64 -5.43
C ALA A 107 -6.89 7.38 -6.33
N GLY A 108 -8.10 6.84 -6.48
CA GLY A 108 -9.15 7.40 -7.34
C GLY A 108 -9.08 6.90 -8.78
N ASP A 109 -8.09 6.08 -9.13
CA ASP A 109 -7.93 5.49 -10.45
C ASP A 109 -8.70 4.16 -10.54
N ARG A 110 -10.03 4.30 -10.60
CA ARG A 110 -10.96 3.17 -10.58
C ARG A 110 -10.84 2.31 -11.84
N GLU A 111 -10.59 2.94 -12.97
CA GLU A 111 -10.37 2.29 -14.25
C GLU A 111 -9.13 1.39 -14.22
N ALA A 112 -7.97 1.90 -13.77
CA ALA A 112 -6.77 1.08 -13.64
C ALA A 112 -6.94 -0.03 -12.60
N ALA A 113 -7.65 0.23 -11.49
CA ALA A 113 -7.98 -0.80 -10.51
C ALA A 113 -8.84 -1.92 -11.11
N LEU A 114 -9.85 -1.58 -11.90
CA LEU A 114 -10.74 -2.54 -12.55
C LEU A 114 -9.98 -3.40 -13.55
N GLU A 115 -9.15 -2.77 -14.39
CA GLU A 115 -8.29 -3.48 -15.33
C GLU A 115 -7.35 -4.44 -14.60
N TYR A 116 -6.68 -3.97 -13.54
CA TYR A 116 -5.79 -4.78 -12.74
C TYR A 116 -6.50 -6.01 -12.15
N PHE A 117 -7.66 -5.82 -11.52
CA PHE A 117 -8.41 -6.94 -10.93
C PHE A 117 -8.91 -7.94 -11.97
N ARG A 118 -9.34 -7.48 -13.15
CA ARG A 118 -9.72 -8.38 -14.25
C ARG A 118 -8.52 -9.20 -14.74
N ASN A 119 -7.38 -8.57 -14.96
CA ASN A 119 -6.15 -9.27 -15.36
C ASN A 119 -5.69 -10.27 -14.31
N LEU A 120 -5.76 -9.90 -13.02
CA LEU A 120 -5.45 -10.80 -11.93
C LEU A 120 -6.44 -11.99 -11.89
N ARG A 121 -7.75 -11.75 -12.03
CA ARG A 121 -8.76 -12.82 -12.04
C ARG A 121 -8.57 -13.79 -13.20
N LEU A 122 -8.23 -13.26 -14.38
CA LEU A 122 -7.94 -14.07 -15.58
C LEU A 122 -6.69 -14.94 -15.38
N SER A 123 -5.63 -14.40 -14.74
CA SER A 123 -4.40 -15.15 -14.52
C SER A 123 -4.56 -16.32 -13.54
N LEU A 124 -5.66 -16.37 -12.76
CA LEU A 124 -5.95 -17.50 -11.88
C LEU A 124 -6.52 -18.72 -12.62
N GLY A 125 -6.99 -18.56 -13.86
CA GLY A 125 -7.64 -19.63 -14.63
C GLY A 125 -9.04 -20.01 -14.11
N GLU A 126 -9.53 -21.16 -14.60
CA GLU A 126 -10.87 -21.68 -14.30
C GLU A 126 -10.97 -22.32 -12.91
N HIS A 127 -9.89 -22.97 -12.46
CA HIS A 127 -9.79 -23.65 -11.16
C HIS A 127 -8.70 -23.02 -10.30
N PRO A 128 -8.93 -21.77 -9.83
CA PRO A 128 -7.95 -21.04 -9.05
C PRO A 128 -7.74 -21.67 -7.67
N ASP A 129 -6.55 -21.48 -7.12
CA ASP A 129 -6.26 -21.76 -5.71
C ASP A 129 -7.19 -20.91 -4.82
N PRO A 130 -8.01 -21.53 -3.93
CA PRO A 130 -8.88 -20.81 -3.01
C PRO A 130 -8.15 -19.82 -2.10
N GLU A 131 -6.86 -20.04 -1.78
CA GLU A 131 -6.06 -19.11 -0.97
C GLU A 131 -5.88 -17.75 -1.66
N ARG A 132 -5.94 -17.72 -3.00
CA ARG A 132 -5.90 -16.49 -3.80
C ARG A 132 -7.21 -15.71 -3.78
N LYS A 133 -8.28 -16.28 -3.19
CA LYS A 133 -9.59 -15.66 -2.97
C LYS A 133 -10.19 -15.05 -4.24
N PRO A 134 -10.43 -15.85 -5.30
CA PRO A 134 -11.00 -15.37 -6.56
C PRO A 134 -12.35 -14.66 -6.38
N GLU A 135 -13.15 -15.07 -5.39
CA GLU A 135 -14.46 -14.51 -5.08
C GLU A 135 -14.35 -13.06 -4.59
N VAL A 136 -13.24 -12.74 -3.91
CA VAL A 136 -12.91 -11.37 -3.53
C VAL A 136 -12.63 -10.54 -4.77
N LEU A 137 -11.89 -11.06 -5.74
CA LEU A 137 -11.63 -10.35 -7.00
C LEU A 137 -12.92 -10.09 -7.76
N ASP A 138 -13.77 -11.10 -7.91
CA ASP A 138 -15.07 -10.98 -8.58
C ASP A 138 -15.97 -9.94 -7.91
N ARG A 139 -15.93 -9.86 -6.57
CA ARG A 139 -16.65 -8.84 -5.82
C ARG A 139 -16.12 -7.43 -6.09
N GLU A 140 -14.80 -7.24 -6.10
CA GLU A 140 -14.18 -5.94 -6.37
C GLU A 140 -14.41 -5.47 -7.80
N ILE A 141 -14.34 -6.39 -8.78
CA ILE A 141 -14.66 -6.11 -10.19
C ILE A 141 -16.10 -5.57 -10.29
N ARG A 142 -17.08 -6.31 -9.75
CA ARG A 142 -18.48 -5.88 -9.76
C ARG A 142 -18.71 -4.55 -9.04
N ARG A 143 -17.97 -4.30 -7.94
CA ARG A 143 -18.05 -3.02 -7.22
C ARG A 143 -17.57 -1.87 -8.09
N LEU A 144 -16.39 -2.00 -8.70
CA LEU A 144 -15.78 -0.96 -9.52
C LEU A 144 -16.60 -0.68 -10.79
N GLU A 145 -17.14 -1.71 -11.44
CA GLU A 145 -18.03 -1.55 -12.60
C GLU A 145 -19.25 -0.68 -12.27
N ARG A 146 -19.89 -0.91 -11.11
CA ARG A 146 -21.01 -0.09 -10.65
C ARG A 146 -20.59 1.35 -10.38
N GLU A 147 -19.52 1.54 -9.60
CA GLU A 147 -19.02 2.89 -9.27
C GLU A 147 -18.66 3.71 -10.51
N ILE A 148 -18.00 3.10 -11.50
CA ILE A 148 -17.63 3.76 -12.76
C ILE A 148 -18.88 4.11 -13.58
N SER A 149 -19.85 3.20 -13.66
CA SER A 149 -21.12 3.45 -14.35
C SER A 149 -21.87 4.64 -13.74
N GLU A 150 -22.02 4.65 -12.42
CA GLU A 150 -22.66 5.74 -11.67
C GLU A 150 -21.92 7.07 -11.86
N GLN A 151 -20.59 7.06 -11.84
CA GLN A 151 -19.79 8.27 -12.06
C GLN A 151 -19.97 8.82 -13.48
N ARG A 152 -20.08 7.96 -14.49
CA ARG A 152 -20.33 8.38 -15.88
C ARG A 152 -21.72 8.97 -16.05
N GLN A 153 -22.74 8.36 -15.45
CA GLN A 153 -24.11 8.88 -15.47
C GLN A 153 -24.20 10.27 -14.82
N ARG A 154 -23.54 10.47 -13.67
CA ARG A 154 -23.49 11.77 -12.99
C ARG A 154 -22.81 12.87 -13.81
N LYS A 155 -21.84 12.52 -14.66
CA LYS A 155 -21.14 13.48 -15.54
C LYS A 155 -21.92 13.83 -16.81
N ALA A 156 -22.94 13.05 -17.15
CA ALA A 156 -23.78 13.25 -18.34
C ALA A 156 -25.04 14.09 -18.07
N LEU A 157 -25.32 14.41 -16.79
CA LEU A 157 -26.36 15.31 -16.31
C LEU A 157 -25.78 16.70 -16.05
#